data_AF-A0A7X9WR09-F1
#
_entry.id   AF-A0A7X9WR09-F1
#
_cell.length_a   1.000
_cell.length_b   1.000
_cell.length_c   1.000
_cell.angle_alpha   90.00
_cell.angle_beta   90.00
_cell.angle_gamma   90.00
#
_symmetry.space_group_name_H-M   'P 1'
#
loop_
_entity.id
_entity.type
_entity.pdbx_description
1 polymer ?
#
loop_
_entity_poly.entity_id
_entity_poly.type
_entity_poly.pdbx_seq_one_letter_code
_entity_poly.pdbx_strand_id
1 'polypeptide(L)'
;MARVIGGLGTSHVPMIGRTIAAGKQGEVSFKPFFDSFGPVHDWLGEKKPDVAIVFYNDHGLNFFLDNMPTFAIGTAHDYRNADEGWGEPAPRVFPGAPDLSWHIVNSLMEDEFDVSTCQQMRFDHAGITALDLLWPGHDVPVKTIPIVLNAVLPPLPTPKRCYKLGQAIGRAVASFPEDINVLFVGSGGLSHELGEFGKINEPFDRMCLEKIVAEPEALTRYTNDEIVDVAGAQGLELMTWLAMRGAVPEAAQVVASIYHAPISHTGGAMMLLEPRGEG
;
A
#
# COMPACT_ATOMS: atom_id res chain seq x y z
N MET A 1 -8.14 -22.93 -1.40
CA MET A 1 -7.12 -22.14 -2.10
C MET A 1 -7.48 -20.69 -1.92
N ALA A 2 -6.51 -19.88 -1.54
CA ALA A 2 -6.77 -18.50 -1.21
C ALA A 2 -7.14 -17.71 -2.47
N ARG A 3 -8.02 -16.74 -2.32
CA ARG A 3 -8.58 -15.95 -3.41
C ARG A 3 -8.16 -14.50 -3.24
N VAL A 4 -7.52 -13.95 -4.27
CA VAL A 4 -7.30 -12.51 -4.37
C VAL A 4 -8.64 -11.87 -4.69
N ILE A 5 -9.22 -11.16 -3.74
CA ILE A 5 -10.54 -10.54 -3.91
C ILE A 5 -10.47 -9.12 -4.47
N GLY A 6 -9.34 -8.44 -4.31
CA GLY A 6 -9.19 -7.04 -4.72
C GLY A 6 -7.81 -6.48 -4.47
N GLY A 7 -7.59 -5.29 -4.99
CA GLY A 7 -6.44 -4.45 -4.68
C GLY A 7 -6.89 -3.02 -4.46
N LEU A 8 -6.38 -2.38 -3.41
CA LEU A 8 -6.69 -0.99 -3.10
C LEU A 8 -5.41 -0.17 -3.03
N GLY A 9 -5.31 0.85 -3.88
CA GLY A 9 -4.27 1.89 -3.76
C GLY A 9 -4.80 3.07 -2.97
N THR A 10 -4.03 3.62 -2.02
CA THR A 10 -4.41 4.88 -1.34
C THR A 10 -3.23 5.66 -0.77
N SER A 11 -3.34 6.99 -0.74
CA SER A 11 -2.39 7.88 -0.06
C SER A 11 -2.42 7.73 1.45
N HIS A 12 -1.27 7.88 2.11
CA HIS A 12 -1.12 7.68 3.55
C HIS A 12 -0.58 8.90 4.32
N VAL A 13 -0.66 10.09 3.72
CA VAL A 13 -0.12 11.34 4.31
C VAL A 13 -0.49 11.43 5.81
N PRO A 14 0.46 11.73 6.73
CA PRO A 14 0.18 11.78 8.17
C PRO A 14 -1.02 12.66 8.56
N MET A 15 -1.29 13.72 7.78
CA MET A 15 -2.46 14.59 7.97
C MET A 15 -3.79 13.83 7.85
N ILE A 16 -3.87 12.81 7.00
CA ILE A 16 -5.06 11.95 6.86
C ILE A 16 -5.29 11.20 8.16
N GLY A 17 -4.27 10.46 8.64
CA GLY A 17 -4.36 9.70 9.90
C GLY A 17 -4.71 10.58 11.10
N ARG A 18 -4.09 11.77 11.21
CA ARG A 18 -4.43 12.75 12.25
C ARG A 18 -5.87 13.26 12.16
N THR A 19 -6.37 13.47 10.95
CA THR A 19 -7.75 13.92 10.73
C THR A 19 -8.75 12.82 11.14
N ILE A 20 -8.43 11.55 10.85
CA ILE A 20 -9.23 10.39 11.30
C ILE A 20 -9.23 10.31 12.83
N ALA A 21 -8.06 10.35 13.46
CA ALA A 21 -7.92 10.26 14.90
C ALA A 21 -8.65 11.41 15.64
N ALA A 22 -8.74 12.59 15.03
CA ALA A 22 -9.46 13.73 15.58
C ALA A 22 -10.98 13.71 15.32
N GLY A 23 -11.49 12.80 14.49
CA GLY A 23 -12.91 12.78 14.08
C GLY A 23 -13.31 14.01 13.23
N LYS A 24 -12.36 14.59 12.49
CA LYS A 24 -12.51 15.87 11.77
C LYS A 24 -12.59 15.75 10.25
N GLN A 25 -12.88 14.55 9.73
CA GLN A 25 -12.95 14.28 8.30
C GLN A 25 -13.93 15.23 7.58
N GLY A 26 -15.00 15.66 8.25
CA GLY A 26 -15.99 16.60 7.72
C GLY A 26 -15.58 18.08 7.76
N GLU A 27 -14.47 18.44 8.41
CA GLU A 27 -14.03 19.82 8.65
C GLU A 27 -12.86 20.26 7.75
N VAL A 28 -12.27 19.34 6.98
CA VAL A 28 -11.07 19.61 6.17
C VAL A 28 -11.38 19.88 4.70
N SER A 29 -10.50 20.62 4.02
CA SER A 29 -10.66 20.96 2.59
C SER A 29 -10.68 19.73 1.66
N PHE A 30 -10.02 18.65 2.08
CA PHE A 30 -9.96 17.38 1.36
C PHE A 30 -11.02 16.38 1.81
N LYS A 31 -12.11 16.84 2.43
CA LYS A 31 -13.29 16.01 2.74
C LYS A 31 -13.75 15.09 1.58
N PRO A 32 -13.75 15.54 0.30
CA PRO A 32 -14.13 14.67 -0.81
C PRO A 32 -13.32 13.37 -0.91
N PHE A 33 -12.05 13.37 -0.47
CA PHE A 33 -11.23 12.17 -0.38
C PHE A 33 -11.83 11.15 0.59
N PHE A 34 -12.20 11.56 1.80
CA PHE A 34 -12.86 10.67 2.77
C PHE A 34 -14.23 10.18 2.28
N ASP A 35 -15.03 11.08 1.70
CA ASP A 35 -16.38 10.73 1.20
C ASP A 35 -16.32 9.64 0.12
N SER A 36 -15.23 9.58 -0.65
CA SER A 36 -15.03 8.58 -1.71
C SER A 36 -14.86 7.14 -1.20
N PHE A 37 -14.63 6.94 0.10
CA PHE A 37 -14.48 5.60 0.68
C PHE A 37 -15.81 4.89 0.95
N GLY A 38 -16.97 5.56 0.82
CA GLY A 38 -18.28 4.92 1.01
C GLY A 38 -18.44 3.62 0.22
N PRO A 39 -18.25 3.62 -1.12
CA PRO A 39 -18.28 2.40 -1.92
C PRO A 39 -17.21 1.36 -1.54
N VAL A 40 -16.06 1.79 -1.00
CA VAL A 40 -15.02 0.88 -0.51
C VAL A 40 -15.51 0.16 0.75
N HIS A 41 -16.14 0.87 1.68
CA HIS A 41 -16.70 0.30 2.91
C HIS A 41 -17.83 -0.68 2.61
N ASP A 42 -18.71 -0.33 1.68
CA ASP A 42 -19.77 -1.24 1.20
C ASP A 42 -19.17 -2.52 0.59
N TRP A 43 -18.16 -2.37 -0.26
CA TRP A 43 -17.46 -3.50 -0.89
C TRP A 43 -16.75 -4.39 0.14
N LEU A 44 -16.09 -3.81 1.14
CA LEU A 44 -15.46 -4.57 2.23
C LEU A 44 -16.49 -5.34 3.07
N GLY A 45 -17.66 -4.75 3.32
CA GLY A 45 -18.78 -5.40 4.00
C GLY A 45 -19.35 -6.60 3.24
N GLU A 46 -19.33 -6.54 1.91
CA GLU A 46 -19.72 -7.64 1.02
C GLU A 46 -18.63 -8.72 0.94
N LYS A 47 -17.40 -8.34 0.58
CA LYS A 47 -16.34 -9.29 0.22
C LYS A 47 -15.60 -9.91 1.40
N LYS A 48 -15.57 -9.23 2.55
CA LYS A 48 -15.02 -9.73 3.82
C LYS A 48 -13.65 -10.42 3.64
N PRO A 49 -12.57 -9.66 3.39
CA PRO A 49 -11.22 -10.21 3.44
C PRO A 49 -10.91 -10.84 4.79
N ASP A 50 -10.15 -11.93 4.80
CA ASP A 50 -9.56 -12.53 6.00
C ASP A 50 -8.18 -11.94 6.29
N VAL A 51 -7.45 -11.58 5.23
CA VAL A 51 -6.09 -11.01 5.29
C VAL A 51 -5.98 -9.77 4.40
N ALA A 52 -5.37 -8.71 4.93
CA ALA A 52 -4.86 -7.58 4.16
C ALA A 52 -3.32 -7.63 4.07
N ILE A 53 -2.80 -7.73 2.85
CA ILE A 53 -1.37 -7.62 2.59
C ILE A 53 -1.08 -6.16 2.22
N VAL A 54 -0.31 -5.47 3.05
CA VAL A 54 -0.11 -4.02 2.97
C VAL A 54 1.29 -3.72 2.46
N PHE A 55 1.39 -3.29 1.20
CA PHE A 55 2.58 -2.73 0.60
C PHE A 55 2.72 -1.26 1.00
N TYR A 56 3.82 -0.90 1.64
CA TYR A 56 4.11 0.48 2.05
C TYR A 56 5.64 0.69 2.10
N ASN A 57 6.09 1.91 2.35
CA ASN A 57 7.47 2.24 2.70
C ASN A 57 7.54 2.60 4.19
N ASP A 58 8.57 2.11 4.88
CA ASP A 58 8.84 2.47 6.28
C ASP A 58 9.48 3.87 6.35
N HIS A 59 8.99 4.70 7.27
CA HIS A 59 9.45 6.08 7.46
C HIS A 59 10.52 6.22 8.55
N GLY A 60 11.40 5.22 8.68
CA GLY A 60 12.48 5.22 9.66
C GLY A 60 12.08 4.66 11.03
N LEU A 61 10.94 3.97 11.12
CA LEU A 61 10.46 3.38 12.36
C LEU A 61 11.08 1.98 12.59
N ASN A 62 11.16 1.18 11.53
CA ASN A 62 11.73 -0.17 11.56
C ASN A 62 13.17 -0.20 11.03
N PHE A 63 13.43 0.54 9.96
CA PHE A 63 14.70 0.48 9.24
C PHE A 63 15.32 1.87 9.17
N PHE A 64 16.58 1.98 9.58
CA PHE A 64 17.32 3.24 9.52
C PHE A 64 18.45 3.16 8.50
N LEU A 65 19.20 4.25 8.34
CA LEU A 65 20.19 4.40 7.27
C LEU A 65 21.37 3.42 7.36
N ASP A 66 21.54 2.74 8.49
CA ASP A 66 22.56 1.72 8.73
C ASP A 66 22.16 0.34 8.16
N ASN A 67 20.87 0.06 7.99
CA ASN A 67 20.39 -1.17 7.37
C ASN A 67 19.00 -0.99 6.73
N MET A 68 18.97 -0.78 5.41
CA MET A 68 17.75 -0.56 4.64
C MET A 68 17.52 -1.70 3.63
N PRO A 69 16.61 -2.65 3.90
CA PRO A 69 16.33 -3.76 2.98
C PRO A 69 15.53 -3.27 1.77
N THR A 70 15.83 -3.78 0.57
CA THR A 70 15.05 -3.49 -0.65
C THR A 70 13.57 -3.86 -0.47
N PHE A 71 13.33 -5.07 0.04
CA PHE A 71 12.02 -5.62 0.36
C PHE A 71 12.09 -6.30 1.72
N ALA A 72 11.13 -6.01 2.61
CA ALA A 72 11.01 -6.66 3.91
C ALA A 72 9.57 -7.13 4.14
N ILE A 73 9.41 -8.35 4.64
CA ILE A 73 8.11 -9.00 4.84
C ILE A 73 7.96 -9.34 6.31
N GLY A 74 6.89 -8.83 6.94
CA GLY A 74 6.50 -9.24 8.28
C GLY A 74 6.03 -10.70 8.30
N THR A 75 6.57 -11.48 9.23
CA THR A 75 6.21 -12.88 9.45
C THR A 75 5.80 -13.15 10.91
N ALA A 76 5.46 -12.09 11.65
CA ALA A 76 5.11 -12.12 13.06
C ALA A 76 3.62 -12.45 13.30
N HIS A 77 3.28 -12.87 14.52
CA HIS A 77 1.90 -13.14 14.95
C HIS A 77 1.06 -11.88 15.17
N ASP A 78 1.71 -10.76 15.46
CA ASP A 78 1.08 -9.45 15.58
C ASP A 78 2.10 -8.34 15.29
N TYR A 79 1.58 -7.18 14.92
CA TYR A 79 2.32 -5.94 14.72
C TYR A 79 1.72 -4.85 15.59
N ARG A 80 2.54 -3.86 15.95
CA ARG A 80 2.13 -2.75 16.81
C ARG A 80 2.50 -1.41 16.20
N ASN A 81 1.80 -0.37 16.61
CA ASN A 81 2.25 1.01 16.37
C ASN A 81 3.32 1.41 17.39
N ALA A 82 4.01 2.52 17.13
CA ALA A 82 4.95 3.14 18.06
C ALA A 82 5.03 4.65 17.80
N ASP A 83 5.74 5.34 18.68
CA ASP A 83 6.02 6.77 18.52
C ASP A 83 6.92 7.01 17.29
N GLU A 84 6.46 7.90 16.41
CA GLU A 84 7.17 8.36 15.22
C GLU A 84 7.75 9.79 15.41
N GLY A 85 7.90 10.22 16.67
CA GLY A 85 8.37 11.55 17.05
C GLY A 85 7.25 12.54 17.41
N TRP A 86 6.02 12.05 17.59
CA TRP A 86 4.83 12.85 17.90
C TRP A 86 4.28 12.60 19.31
N GLY A 87 4.96 11.75 20.09
CA GLY A 87 4.53 11.27 21.39
C GLY A 87 3.92 9.87 21.31
N GLU A 88 3.97 9.14 22.43
CA GLU A 88 3.50 7.75 22.50
C GLU A 88 2.01 7.64 22.11
N PRO A 89 1.69 6.94 21.02
CA PRO A 89 0.30 6.77 20.58
C PRO A 89 -0.43 5.77 21.47
N ALA A 90 -1.77 5.78 21.41
CA ALA A 90 -2.56 4.70 22.01
C ALA A 90 -2.13 3.34 21.42
N PRO A 91 -1.82 2.32 22.23
CA PRO A 91 -1.35 1.04 21.72
C PRO A 91 -2.39 0.36 20.83
N ARG A 92 -1.95 -0.09 19.66
CA ARG A 92 -2.72 -0.88 18.71
C ARG A 92 -2.02 -2.20 18.45
N VAL A 93 -2.81 -3.22 18.17
CA VAL A 93 -2.34 -4.56 17.83
C VAL A 93 -3.02 -4.97 16.53
N PHE A 94 -2.23 -5.29 15.53
CA PHE A 94 -2.68 -5.77 14.23
C PHE A 94 -2.33 -7.25 14.14
N PRO A 95 -3.32 -8.16 14.13
CA PRO A 95 -3.06 -9.60 14.03
C PRO A 95 -2.28 -9.92 12.76
N GLY A 96 -1.28 -10.77 12.85
CA GLY A 96 -0.51 -11.29 11.72
C GLY A 96 -1.11 -12.55 11.11
N ALA A 97 -0.63 -12.93 9.93
CA ALA A 97 -0.92 -14.22 9.29
C ALA A 97 0.38 -15.00 9.00
N PRO A 98 1.05 -15.58 10.03
CA PRO A 98 2.38 -16.18 9.86
C PRO A 98 2.43 -17.29 8.81
N ASP A 99 1.45 -18.17 8.75
CA ASP A 99 1.43 -19.30 7.81
C ASP A 99 1.43 -18.82 6.36
N LEU A 100 0.56 -17.86 6.03
CA LEU A 100 0.55 -17.22 4.71
C LEU A 100 1.82 -16.39 4.47
N SER A 101 2.33 -15.71 5.50
CA SER A 101 3.55 -14.89 5.37
C SER A 101 4.76 -15.74 5.02
N TRP A 102 4.94 -16.88 5.70
CA TRP A 102 6.03 -17.83 5.41
C TRP A 102 5.83 -18.55 4.08
N HIS A 103 4.60 -18.87 3.70
CA HIS A 103 4.30 -19.39 2.36
C HIS A 103 4.76 -18.40 1.27
N ILE A 104 4.39 -17.12 1.40
CA ILE A 104 4.83 -16.07 0.47
C ILE A 104 6.35 -15.96 0.43
N VAL A 105 7.02 -15.92 1.58
CA VAL A 105 8.49 -15.83 1.65
C VAL A 105 9.15 -17.01 0.92
N ASN A 106 8.70 -18.24 1.18
CA ASN A 106 9.27 -19.42 0.53
C ASN A 106 9.04 -19.40 -0.99
N SER A 107 7.83 -19.04 -1.45
CA SER A 107 7.55 -18.89 -2.88
C SER A 107 8.38 -17.80 -3.54
N LEU A 108 8.64 -16.68 -2.84
CA LEU A 108 9.49 -15.61 -3.36
C LEU A 108 10.95 -16.02 -3.49
N MET A 109 11.45 -16.84 -2.56
CA MET A 109 12.80 -17.42 -2.69
C MET A 109 12.90 -18.33 -3.91
N GLU A 110 11.86 -19.12 -4.20
CA GLU A 110 11.79 -19.96 -5.41
C GLU A 110 11.69 -19.14 -6.70
N ASP A 111 11.02 -17.98 -6.64
CA ASP A 111 10.88 -17.02 -7.75
C ASP A 111 12.07 -16.04 -7.87
N GLU A 112 13.19 -16.33 -7.21
CA GLU A 112 14.45 -15.55 -7.24
C GLU A 112 14.33 -14.09 -6.73
N PHE A 113 13.51 -13.86 -5.71
CA PHE A 113 13.45 -12.59 -4.98
C PHE A 113 14.20 -12.65 -3.65
N ASP A 114 15.24 -11.82 -3.52
CA ASP A 114 15.88 -11.57 -2.23
C ASP A 114 14.99 -10.69 -1.35
N VAL A 115 14.51 -11.24 -0.24
CA VAL A 115 13.68 -10.52 0.74
C VAL A 115 14.26 -10.63 2.14
N SER A 116 14.06 -9.59 2.95
CA SER A 116 14.30 -9.65 4.39
C SER A 116 13.04 -10.17 5.09
N THR A 117 13.20 -11.10 6.02
CA THR A 117 12.10 -11.56 6.88
C THR A 117 12.12 -10.81 8.20
N CYS A 118 10.95 -10.39 8.67
CA CYS A 118 10.80 -9.62 9.89
C CYS A 118 9.88 -10.33 10.85
N GLN A 119 10.47 -11.08 11.80
CA GLN A 119 9.72 -11.68 12.91
C GLN A 119 9.39 -10.68 14.03
N GLN A 120 9.92 -9.47 13.92
CA GLN A 120 9.55 -8.30 14.70
C GLN A 120 9.49 -7.12 13.74
N MET A 121 8.34 -6.46 13.67
CA MET A 121 8.09 -5.28 12.85
C MET A 121 6.94 -4.48 13.47
N ARG A 122 6.93 -3.18 13.21
CA ARG A 122 5.89 -2.24 13.60
C ARG A 122 5.20 -1.71 12.36
N PHE A 123 3.95 -1.32 12.51
CA PHE A 123 3.29 -0.47 11.52
C PHE A 123 3.56 0.99 11.90
N ASP A 124 4.11 1.76 10.96
CA ASP A 124 4.16 3.21 11.03
C ASP A 124 2.87 3.82 10.46
N HIS A 125 2.82 5.15 10.37
CA HIS A 125 1.66 5.85 9.85
C HIS A 125 1.29 5.44 8.42
N ALA A 126 2.24 4.98 7.60
CA ALA A 126 1.99 4.64 6.20
C ALA A 126 1.12 3.38 6.07
N GLY A 127 1.40 2.35 6.87
CA GLY A 127 0.51 1.19 6.96
C GLY A 127 -0.78 1.49 7.71
N ILE A 128 -0.69 2.19 8.85
CA ILE A 128 -1.85 2.45 9.72
C ILE A 128 -2.89 3.32 9.04
N THR A 129 -2.47 4.41 8.40
CA THR A 129 -3.41 5.35 7.74
C THR A 129 -4.19 4.65 6.64
N ALA A 130 -3.55 3.77 5.86
CA ALA A 130 -4.23 2.99 4.84
C ALA A 130 -5.28 2.04 5.46
N LEU A 131 -4.94 1.35 6.55
CA LEU A 131 -5.88 0.48 7.27
C LEU A 131 -7.06 1.26 7.87
N ASP A 132 -6.80 2.43 8.47
CA ASP A 132 -7.82 3.27 9.09
C ASP A 132 -8.80 3.89 8.07
N LEU A 133 -8.35 4.09 6.84
CA LEU A 133 -9.22 4.50 5.74
C LEU A 133 -10.17 3.39 5.29
N LEU A 134 -9.72 2.13 5.33
CA LEU A 134 -10.51 0.96 4.90
C LEU A 134 -11.50 0.53 5.97
N TRP A 135 -11.06 0.52 7.23
CA TRP A 135 -11.89 0.17 8.38
C TRP A 135 -11.92 1.37 9.33
N PRO A 136 -12.84 2.32 9.09
CA PRO A 136 -12.98 3.49 9.96
C PRO A 136 -13.39 3.03 11.35
N GLY A 137 -12.45 3.08 12.28
CA GLY A 137 -12.55 2.54 13.64
C GLY A 137 -11.17 2.15 14.15
N HIS A 138 -11.01 1.98 15.46
CA HIS A 138 -9.71 1.56 16.01
C HIS A 138 -9.39 0.08 15.70
N ASP A 139 -10.42 -0.74 15.48
CA ASP A 139 -10.32 -2.18 15.28
C ASP A 139 -10.25 -2.55 13.78
N VAL A 140 -9.08 -3.04 13.34
CA VAL A 140 -8.91 -3.65 12.02
C VAL A 140 -9.36 -5.10 12.11
N PRO A 141 -10.45 -5.52 11.43
CA PRO A 141 -11.10 -6.82 11.66
C PRO A 141 -10.43 -7.99 10.93
N VAL A 142 -9.27 -7.75 10.31
CA VAL A 142 -8.57 -8.73 9.46
C VAL A 142 -7.17 -9.00 9.99
N LYS A 143 -6.60 -10.14 9.61
CA LYS A 143 -5.15 -10.34 9.75
C LYS A 143 -4.42 -9.44 8.76
N THR A 144 -3.17 -9.12 9.06
CA THR A 144 -2.35 -8.20 8.28
C THR A 144 -1.00 -8.83 7.97
N ILE A 145 -0.45 -8.50 6.80
CA ILE A 145 0.93 -8.83 6.44
C ILE A 145 1.58 -7.54 5.92
N PRO A 146 2.44 -6.87 6.70
CA PRO A 146 3.20 -5.72 6.24
C PRO A 146 4.29 -6.16 5.27
N ILE A 147 4.36 -5.50 4.12
CA ILE A 147 5.44 -5.66 3.13
C ILE A 147 6.02 -4.27 2.85
N VAL A 148 7.23 -4.05 3.34
CA VAL A 148 7.96 -2.79 3.16
C VAL A 148 8.76 -2.84 1.86
N LEU A 149 8.60 -1.81 1.04
CA LEU A 149 9.42 -1.54 -0.14
C LEU A 149 10.29 -0.32 0.17
N ASN A 150 11.61 -0.42 -0.06
CA ASN A 150 12.50 0.71 0.10
C ASN A 150 12.22 1.78 -0.96
N ALA A 151 11.79 2.96 -0.52
CA ALA A 151 11.64 4.18 -1.32
C ALA A 151 12.48 5.36 -0.77
N VAL A 152 13.38 5.09 0.19
CA VAL A 152 14.05 6.10 1.00
C VAL A 152 15.53 6.24 0.65
N LEU A 153 16.29 5.13 0.71
CA LEU A 153 17.75 5.15 0.58
C LEU A 153 18.21 4.29 -0.60
N PRO A 154 18.90 4.85 -1.62
CA PRO A 154 19.45 4.07 -2.71
C PRO A 154 20.44 2.98 -2.25
N PRO A 155 20.55 1.84 -2.96
CA PRO A 155 19.85 1.52 -4.21
C PRO A 155 18.37 1.16 -4.00
N LEU A 156 17.51 1.73 -4.84
CA LEU A 156 16.07 1.51 -4.82
C LEU A 156 15.67 0.41 -5.82
N PRO A 157 14.64 -0.39 -5.55
CA PRO A 157 14.08 -1.28 -6.56
C PRO A 157 13.55 -0.47 -7.74
N THR A 158 13.57 -1.04 -8.94
CA THR A 158 12.98 -0.39 -10.11
C THR A 158 11.46 -0.58 -10.11
N PRO A 159 10.68 0.29 -10.77
CA PRO A 159 9.23 0.12 -10.92
C PRO A 159 8.86 -1.25 -11.49
N LYS A 160 9.64 -1.74 -12.46
CA LYS A 160 9.51 -3.09 -13.01
C LYS A 160 9.73 -4.19 -11.99
N ARG A 161 10.71 -4.05 -11.09
CA ARG A 161 10.98 -5.04 -10.03
C ARG A 161 9.82 -5.08 -9.02
N CYS A 162 9.25 -3.93 -8.67
CA CYS A 162 8.09 -3.84 -7.77
C CYS A 162 6.84 -4.46 -8.38
N TYR A 163 6.56 -4.21 -9.68
CA TYR A 163 5.45 -4.86 -10.38
C TYR A 163 5.62 -6.39 -10.44
N LYS A 164 6.83 -6.89 -10.75
CA LYS A 164 7.12 -8.32 -10.74
C LYS A 164 7.04 -8.97 -9.36
N LEU A 165 7.45 -8.25 -8.30
CA LEU A 165 7.29 -8.71 -6.92
C LEU A 165 5.80 -8.92 -6.62
N GLY A 166 4.96 -7.96 -6.98
CA GLY A 166 3.51 -8.07 -6.92
C GLY A 166 2.99 -9.34 -7.59
N GLN A 167 3.39 -9.57 -8.84
CA GLN A 167 2.99 -10.77 -9.59
C GLN A 167 3.40 -12.07 -8.90
N ALA A 168 4.62 -12.13 -8.34
CA ALA A 168 5.09 -13.29 -7.60
C ALA A 168 4.29 -13.53 -6.32
N ILE A 169 3.99 -12.47 -5.56
CA ILE A 169 3.14 -12.55 -4.36
C ILE A 169 1.71 -12.97 -4.72
N GLY A 170 1.14 -12.43 -5.80
CA GLY A 170 -0.18 -12.83 -6.28
C GLY A 170 -0.27 -14.32 -6.60
N ARG A 171 0.76 -14.89 -7.27
CA ARG A 171 0.87 -16.33 -7.50
C ARG A 171 1.03 -17.13 -6.21
N ALA A 172 1.87 -16.66 -5.29
CA ALA A 172 2.07 -17.29 -3.98
C ALA A 172 0.76 -17.35 -3.17
N VAL A 173 0.00 -16.26 -3.15
CA VAL A 173 -1.32 -16.24 -2.50
C VAL A 173 -2.25 -17.23 -3.18
N ALA A 174 -2.34 -17.24 -4.52
CA ALA A 174 -3.23 -18.16 -5.24
C ALA A 174 -2.90 -19.65 -4.99
N SER A 175 -1.64 -19.98 -4.68
CA SER A 175 -1.20 -21.35 -4.35
C SER A 175 -1.33 -21.72 -2.87
N PHE A 176 -1.70 -20.78 -2.00
CA PHE A 176 -1.90 -21.06 -0.58
C PHE A 176 -3.13 -21.97 -0.37
N PRO A 177 -3.00 -23.08 0.38
CA PRO A 177 -4.01 -24.15 0.39
C PRO A 177 -5.33 -23.76 1.07
N GLU A 178 -5.30 -22.88 2.07
CA GLU A 178 -6.50 -22.46 2.81
C GLU A 178 -7.49 -21.69 1.93
N ASP A 179 -8.79 -21.78 2.20
CA ASP A 179 -9.82 -20.99 1.50
C ASP A 179 -10.06 -19.69 2.27
N ILE A 180 -9.25 -18.68 1.95
CA ILE A 180 -9.29 -17.35 2.56
C ILE A 180 -9.34 -16.26 1.48
N ASN A 181 -10.01 -15.16 1.79
CA ASN A 181 -10.07 -13.96 0.96
C ASN A 181 -8.90 -13.03 1.29
N VAL A 182 -8.10 -12.65 0.30
CA VAL A 182 -6.94 -11.78 0.45
C VAL A 182 -7.15 -10.47 -0.31
N LEU A 183 -6.97 -9.35 0.39
CA LEU A 183 -6.95 -8.00 -0.17
C LEU A 183 -5.51 -7.49 -0.20
N PHE A 184 -5.07 -6.97 -1.36
CA PHE A 184 -3.82 -6.23 -1.45
C PHE A 184 -4.05 -4.75 -1.23
N VAL A 185 -3.17 -4.09 -0.48
CA VAL A 185 -3.21 -2.64 -0.24
C VAL A 185 -1.88 -2.04 -0.68
N GLY A 186 -1.90 -1.07 -1.59
CA GLY A 186 -0.76 -0.26 -1.99
C GLY A 186 -0.86 1.11 -1.34
N SER A 187 -0.01 1.38 -0.37
CA SER A 187 -0.05 2.60 0.44
C SER A 187 1.01 3.60 -0.03
N GLY A 188 0.62 4.86 -0.23
CA GLY A 188 1.51 5.98 -0.55
C GLY A 188 1.11 6.73 -1.82
N GLY A 189 2.00 7.61 -2.25
CA GLY A 189 1.85 8.41 -3.47
C GLY A 189 0.80 9.52 -3.36
N LEU A 190 0.51 10.23 -4.46
CA LEU A 190 1.19 10.16 -5.76
C LEU A 190 2.30 11.22 -5.80
N SER A 191 2.26 12.18 -6.72
CA SER A 191 3.32 13.19 -6.81
C SER A 191 3.39 14.05 -5.53
N HIS A 192 4.61 14.15 -5.00
CA HIS A 192 4.99 15.08 -3.94
C HIS A 192 6.50 15.12 -3.74
N GLU A 193 6.96 16.26 -3.21
CA GLU A 193 8.32 16.42 -2.73
C GLU A 193 8.33 17.17 -1.39
N LEU A 194 9.00 16.62 -0.38
CA LEU A 194 9.12 17.25 0.93
C LEU A 194 10.30 18.24 1.01
N GLY A 195 11.27 18.11 0.10
CA GLY A 195 12.38 19.07 -0.05
C GLY A 195 12.02 20.30 -0.88
N GLU A 196 11.03 20.18 -1.77
CA GLU A 196 10.49 21.25 -2.62
C GLU A 196 8.98 21.35 -2.42
N PHE A 197 8.56 22.29 -1.56
CA PHE A 197 7.14 22.45 -1.21
C PHE A 197 6.26 22.70 -2.45
N GLY A 198 5.25 21.84 -2.64
CA GLY A 198 4.18 22.07 -3.63
C GLY A 198 4.43 21.49 -5.02
N LYS A 199 5.47 20.67 -5.20
CA LYS A 199 5.67 19.89 -6.44
C LYS A 199 4.62 18.77 -6.54
N ILE A 200 3.46 19.13 -7.08
CA ILE A 200 2.37 18.21 -7.44
C ILE A 200 2.21 18.25 -8.97
N ASN A 201 2.25 17.08 -9.60
CA ASN A 201 2.09 16.89 -11.03
C ASN A 201 0.80 16.10 -11.32
N GLU A 202 -0.33 16.79 -11.25
CA GLU A 202 -1.65 16.21 -11.50
C GLU A 202 -1.77 15.48 -12.86
N PRO A 203 -1.24 16.00 -13.98
CA PRO A 203 -1.24 15.25 -15.25
C PRO A 203 -0.54 13.89 -15.15
N PHE A 204 0.61 13.81 -14.48
CA PHE A 204 1.33 12.55 -14.27
C PHE A 204 0.55 11.61 -13.36
N ASP A 205 -0.02 12.13 -12.28
CA ASP A 205 -0.80 11.34 -11.32
C ASP A 205 -2.03 10.70 -11.97
N ARG A 206 -2.78 11.49 -12.76
CA ARG A 206 -3.93 10.99 -13.50
C ARG A 206 -3.54 9.94 -14.54
N MET A 207 -2.41 10.14 -15.23
CA MET A 207 -1.85 9.15 -16.16
C MET A 207 -1.51 7.85 -15.43
N CYS A 208 -0.92 7.93 -14.22
CA CYS A 208 -0.64 6.75 -13.40
C CYS A 208 -1.92 6.01 -13.02
N LEU A 209 -2.96 6.72 -12.57
CA LEU A 209 -4.25 6.11 -12.22
C LEU A 209 -4.96 5.47 -13.43
N GLU A 210 -4.82 6.04 -14.63
CA GLU A 210 -5.34 5.43 -15.85
C GLU A 210 -4.55 4.16 -16.21
N LYS A 211 -3.22 4.28 -16.29
CA LYS A 211 -2.33 3.23 -16.76
C LYS A 211 -2.23 2.06 -15.80
N ILE A 212 -2.32 2.28 -14.49
CA ILE A 212 -2.27 1.17 -13.53
C ILE A 212 -3.40 0.16 -13.78
N VAL A 213 -4.54 0.60 -14.31
CA VAL A 213 -5.65 -0.28 -14.68
C VAL A 213 -5.46 -0.84 -16.08
N ALA A 214 -5.25 0.03 -17.07
CA ALA A 214 -5.34 -0.32 -18.48
C ALA A 214 -4.07 -0.95 -19.06
N GLU A 215 -2.89 -0.54 -18.58
CA GLU A 215 -1.58 -0.93 -19.11
C GLU A 215 -0.49 -0.71 -18.05
N PRO A 216 -0.48 -1.47 -16.94
CA PRO A 216 0.45 -1.24 -15.83
C PRO A 216 1.92 -1.36 -16.26
N GLU A 217 2.23 -2.14 -17.31
CA GLU A 217 3.55 -2.26 -17.91
C GLU A 217 4.09 -0.93 -18.41
N ALA A 218 3.25 0.03 -18.82
CA ALA A 218 3.70 1.35 -19.24
C ALA A 218 4.42 2.08 -18.10
N LEU A 219 3.91 1.94 -16.87
CA LEU A 219 4.50 2.54 -15.67
C LEU A 219 5.82 1.87 -15.27
N THR A 220 6.02 0.60 -15.65
CA THR A 220 7.28 -0.11 -15.36
C THR A 220 8.48 0.34 -16.19
N ARG A 221 8.24 1.18 -17.20
CA ARG A 221 9.28 1.68 -18.12
C ARG A 221 10.01 2.91 -17.58
N TYR A 222 9.43 3.59 -16.60
CA TYR A 222 10.10 4.69 -15.92
C TYR A 222 11.26 4.16 -15.07
N THR A 223 12.35 4.91 -15.06
CA THR A 223 13.42 4.82 -14.08
C THR A 223 13.01 5.54 -12.80
N ASN A 224 13.73 5.27 -11.70
CA ASN A 224 13.49 6.00 -10.45
C ASN A 224 13.78 7.50 -10.63
N ASP A 225 14.86 7.86 -11.33
CA ASP A 225 15.22 9.26 -11.58
C ASP A 225 14.15 10.00 -12.40
N GLU A 226 13.59 9.36 -13.44
CA GLU A 226 12.49 9.96 -14.22
C GLU A 226 11.24 10.19 -13.35
N ILE A 227 10.92 9.27 -12.42
CA ILE A 227 9.83 9.46 -11.46
C ILE A 227 10.14 10.64 -10.53
N VAL A 228 11.35 10.73 -9.99
CA VAL A 228 11.77 11.84 -9.11
C VAL A 228 11.64 13.19 -9.83
N ASP A 229 12.06 13.25 -11.09
CA ASP A 229 11.98 14.46 -11.90
C ASP A 229 10.52 14.91 -12.10
N VAL A 230 9.63 13.99 -12.48
CA VAL A 230 8.24 14.34 -12.83
C VAL A 230 7.28 14.39 -11.65
N ALA A 231 7.49 13.58 -10.61
CA ALA A 231 6.56 13.39 -9.50
C ALA A 231 7.14 13.81 -8.14
N GLY A 232 8.42 14.21 -8.08
CA GLY A 232 9.10 14.52 -6.83
C GLY A 232 9.70 13.29 -6.16
N ALA A 233 10.65 13.52 -5.26
CA ALA A 233 11.41 12.43 -4.62
C ALA A 233 10.53 11.40 -3.93
N GLN A 234 9.49 11.83 -3.21
CA GLN A 234 8.56 10.94 -2.53
C GLN A 234 7.46 10.37 -3.46
N GLY A 235 7.36 10.85 -4.70
CA GLY A 235 6.53 10.22 -5.75
C GLY A 235 6.93 8.77 -6.08
N LEU A 236 8.12 8.34 -5.63
CA LEU A 236 8.61 6.95 -5.70
C LEU A 236 7.72 5.95 -4.95
N GLU A 237 6.85 6.41 -4.07
CA GLU A 237 5.81 5.57 -3.43
C GLU A 237 4.82 4.96 -4.43
N LEU A 238 4.79 5.43 -5.69
CA LEU A 238 4.11 4.73 -6.80
C LEU A 238 4.52 3.25 -6.93
N MET A 239 5.70 2.87 -6.44
CA MET A 239 6.15 1.47 -6.41
C MET A 239 5.25 0.54 -5.60
N THR A 240 4.63 1.02 -4.51
CA THR A 240 3.72 0.21 -3.69
C THR A 240 2.41 -0.07 -4.43
N TRP A 241 1.95 0.91 -5.22
CA TRP A 241 0.81 0.76 -6.12
C TRP A 241 1.11 -0.25 -7.23
N LEU A 242 2.31 -0.24 -7.81
CA LEU A 242 2.72 -1.23 -8.81
C LEU A 242 2.81 -2.65 -8.22
N ALA A 243 3.33 -2.80 -7.00
CA ALA A 243 3.33 -4.09 -6.32
C ALA A 243 1.90 -4.58 -6.05
N MET A 244 1.02 -3.72 -5.55
CA MET A 244 -0.41 -4.04 -5.39
C MET A 244 -1.03 -4.47 -6.72
N ARG A 245 -0.84 -3.69 -7.78
CA ARG A 245 -1.44 -3.97 -9.09
C ARG A 245 -0.92 -5.26 -9.71
N GLY A 246 0.37 -5.56 -9.55
CA GLY A 246 0.96 -6.80 -10.03
C GLY A 246 0.40 -8.03 -9.33
N ALA A 247 -0.02 -7.90 -8.07
CA ALA A 247 -0.59 -8.98 -7.28
C ALA A 247 -2.07 -9.26 -7.60
N VAL A 248 -2.78 -8.27 -8.17
CA VAL A 248 -4.16 -8.41 -8.65
C VAL A 248 -4.14 -9.05 -10.06
N PRO A 249 -5.05 -10.01 -10.37
CA PRO A 249 -5.23 -10.53 -11.72
C PRO A 249 -5.31 -9.46 -12.82
N GLU A 250 -4.92 -9.80 -14.03
CA GLU A 250 -4.85 -8.85 -15.16
C GLU A 250 -6.22 -8.25 -15.47
N ALA A 251 -7.25 -9.08 -15.56
CA ALA A 251 -8.62 -8.64 -15.74
C ALA A 251 -9.19 -8.10 -14.42
N ALA A 252 -9.20 -6.77 -14.26
CA ALA A 252 -9.78 -6.10 -13.11
C ALA A 252 -10.69 -4.93 -13.55
N GLN A 253 -11.64 -4.56 -12.68
CA GLN A 253 -12.51 -3.40 -12.84
C GLN A 253 -12.32 -2.42 -11.69
N VAL A 254 -12.50 -1.13 -11.98
CA VAL A 254 -12.48 -0.08 -10.96
C VAL A 254 -13.85 -0.04 -10.29
N VAL A 255 -13.89 -0.30 -8.98
CA VAL A 255 -15.10 -0.18 -8.15
C VAL A 255 -15.29 1.26 -7.69
N ALA A 256 -14.21 1.88 -7.22
CA ALA A 256 -14.17 3.25 -6.75
C ALA A 256 -12.81 3.88 -7.06
N SER A 257 -12.78 5.18 -7.36
CA SER A 257 -11.54 5.91 -7.55
C SER A 257 -11.74 7.40 -7.30
N ILE A 258 -10.73 8.04 -6.72
CA ILE A 258 -10.63 9.49 -6.61
C ILE A 258 -9.19 9.96 -6.78
N TYR A 259 -9.05 11.15 -7.34
CA TYR A 259 -7.84 11.97 -7.21
C TYR A 259 -8.24 13.32 -6.60
N HIS A 260 -7.53 13.75 -5.58
CA HIS A 260 -7.72 15.02 -4.89
C HIS A 260 -6.37 15.64 -4.55
N ALA A 261 -6.14 16.87 -5.01
CA ALA A 261 -4.94 17.62 -4.70
C ALA A 261 -5.28 19.07 -4.34
N PRO A 262 -4.58 19.66 -3.35
CA PRO A 262 -3.61 19.02 -2.48
C PRO A 262 -4.27 18.28 -1.30
N ILE A 263 -3.66 17.18 -0.86
CA ILE A 263 -3.78 16.70 0.53
C ILE A 263 -2.44 16.97 1.20
N SER A 264 -2.38 18.00 2.05
CA SER A 264 -1.12 18.58 2.53
C SER A 264 -0.22 19.03 1.36
N HIS A 265 0.81 18.24 1.03
CA HIS A 265 1.76 18.50 -0.06
C HIS A 265 1.67 17.47 -1.19
N THR A 266 0.62 16.64 -1.19
CA THR A 266 0.56 15.44 -2.02
C THR A 266 -0.63 15.46 -2.97
N GLY A 267 -0.42 14.94 -4.19
CA GLY A 267 -1.46 14.47 -5.08
C GLY A 267 -2.13 13.23 -4.48
N GLY A 268 -3.20 13.45 -3.71
CA GLY A 268 -3.89 12.39 -2.98
C GLY A 268 -4.75 11.52 -3.90
N ALA A 269 -4.72 10.20 -3.72
CA ALA A 269 -5.54 9.29 -4.52
C ALA A 269 -6.04 8.09 -3.72
N MET A 270 -7.15 7.51 -4.18
CA MET A 270 -7.62 6.18 -3.79
C MET A 270 -8.16 5.48 -5.03
N MET A 271 -7.91 4.18 -5.16
CA MET A 271 -8.51 3.33 -6.19
C MET A 271 -8.73 1.93 -5.66
N LEU A 272 -9.96 1.41 -5.78
CA LEU A 272 -10.30 0.03 -5.50
C LEU A 272 -10.49 -0.73 -6.82
N LEU A 273 -9.72 -1.81 -6.97
CA LEU A 273 -9.78 -2.78 -8.07
C LEU A 273 -10.39 -4.08 -7.58
N GLU A 274 -11.31 -4.62 -8.38
CA GLU A 274 -11.88 -5.95 -8.19
C GLU A 274 -11.55 -6.81 -9.41
N PRO A 275 -11.01 -8.04 -9.24
CA PRO A 275 -10.81 -8.96 -10.35
C PRO A 275 -12.14 -9.26 -11.02
N ARG A 276 -12.17 -9.23 -12.36
CA ARG A 276 -13.32 -9.72 -13.10
C ARG A 276 -13.37 -11.24 -12.92
N GLY A 277 -14.52 -11.76 -12.46
CA GLY A 277 -14.73 -13.20 -12.43
C GLY A 277 -14.50 -13.80 -13.82
N GLU A 278 -13.94 -15.01 -13.87
CA GLU A 278 -13.97 -15.80 -15.10
C GLU A 278 -15.45 -16.07 -15.42
N GLY A 279 -15.93 -15.47 -16.52
CA GLY A 279 -17.27 -15.72 -17.03
C GLY A 279 -17.40 -17.10 -17.66
#